data_AF-A0A419HU65-F1
#
_entry.id   AF-A0A419HU65-F1
#
_cell.length_a   1.000
_cell.length_b   1.000
_cell.length_c   1.000
_cell.angle_alpha   90.00
_cell.angle_beta   90.00
_cell.angle_gamma   90.00
#
_symmetry.space_group_name_H-M   'P 1'
#
loop_
_entity.id
_entity.type
_entity.pdbx_description
1 polymer ?
#
loop_
_entity_poly.entity_id
_entity_poly.type
_entity_poly.pdbx_seq_one_letter_code
_entity_poly.pdbx_strand_id
1 'polypeptide(L)' 'MNYAQTMELGNRRLADGDWQGAYAHFGRAHGLGHDVLAQHLAAHRGMLRAAVRGCRPGKACTQLFLLVMAYLFER' A
#
# COMPACT_ATOMS: atom_id res chain seq x y z
N MET A 1 5.35 18.68 -3.12
CA MET A 1 4.21 17.92 -3.69
C MET A 1 3.08 18.04 -2.70
N ASN A 2 1.88 18.43 -3.13
CA ASN A 2 0.73 18.52 -2.23
C ASN A 2 0.04 17.14 -2.09
N TYR A 3 -0.92 17.03 -1.17
CA TYR A 3 -1.68 15.80 -0.94
C TYR A 3 -2.30 15.26 -2.23
N ALA A 4 -3.01 16.11 -2.98
CA ALA A 4 -3.71 15.71 -4.20
C ALA A 4 -2.78 15.09 -5.25
N GLN A 5 -1.64 15.74 -5.52
CA GLN A 5 -0.61 15.22 -6.44
C GLN A 5 -0.02 13.89 -5.96
N THR A 6 0.16 13.74 -4.65
CA THR A 6 0.71 12.53 -4.05
C THR A 6 -0.26 11.36 -4.15
N MET A 7 -1.54 11.61 -3.90
CA MET A 7 -2.59 10.62 -4.07
C MET A 7 -2.80 10.23 -5.52
N GLU A 8 -2.77 11.20 -6.44
CA GLU A 8 -2.90 10.93 -7.87
C GLU A 8 -1.77 10.03 -8.37
N LEU A 9 -0.51 10.34 -8.03
CA LEU A 9 0.63 9.50 -8.40
C LEU A 9 0.58 8.11 -7.74
N GLY A 10 0.15 8.04 -6.48
CA GLY A 10 -0.06 6.76 -5.79
C GLY A 10 -1.12 5.91 -6.48
N ASN A 11 -2.25 6.49 -6.86
CA ASN A 11 -3.34 5.81 -7.55
C ASN A 11 -2.96 5.35 -8.96
N ARG A 12 -2.17 6.14 -9.71
CA ARG A 12 -1.65 5.69 -11.01
C ARG A 12 -0.76 4.47 -10.86
N ARG A 13 0.20 4.51 -9.94
CA ARG A 13 1.08 3.37 -9.66
C ARG A 13 0.30 2.13 -9.18
N LEU A 14 -0.75 2.35 -8.40
CA LEU A 14 -1.68 1.30 -8.02
C LEU A 14 -2.34 0.71 -9.28
N ALA A 15 -2.88 1.52 -10.19
CA ALA A 15 -3.47 1.03 -11.43
C ALA A 15 -2.46 0.26 -12.32
N ASP A 16 -1.20 0.71 -12.36
CA ASP A 16 -0.12 0.10 -13.15
C ASP A 16 0.43 -1.20 -12.54
N GLY A 17 0.00 -1.55 -11.32
CA GLY A 17 0.50 -2.71 -10.59
C GLY A 17 1.85 -2.52 -9.90
N ASP A 18 2.36 -1.28 -9.86
CA ASP A 18 3.50 -0.89 -9.04
C ASP A 18 3.04 -0.63 -7.59
N TRP A 19 2.72 -1.72 -6.89
CA TRP A 19 2.18 -1.68 -5.53
C TRP A 19 3.16 -1.08 -4.51
N GLN A 20 4.46 -1.31 -4.70
CA GLN A 20 5.50 -0.78 -3.80
C GLN A 20 5.66 0.73 -4.00
N GLY A 21 5.67 1.18 -5.26
CA GLY A 21 5.69 2.60 -5.59
C GLY A 21 4.42 3.32 -5.17
N ALA A 22 3.25 2.66 -5.21
CA ALA A 22 1.99 3.17 -4.69
C ALA A 22 2.04 3.35 -3.16
N TYR A 23 2.49 2.32 -2.42
CA TYR A 23 2.65 2.37 -0.97
C TYR A 23 3.52 3.55 -0.51
N ALA A 24 4.64 3.79 -1.20
CA ALA A 24 5.55 4.89 -0.88
C ALA A 24 4.88 6.28 -1.02
N HIS A 25 4.02 6.45 -2.03
CA HIS A 25 3.28 7.71 -2.19
C HIS A 25 2.18 7.85 -1.15
N PHE A 26 1.42 6.79 -0.85
CA PHE A 26 0.42 6.84 0.21
C PHE A 26 1.06 7.11 1.57
N GLY A 27 2.23 6.55 1.88
CA GLY A 27 2.97 6.89 3.10
C GLY A 27 3.37 8.37 3.21
N ARG A 28 3.71 9.00 2.08
CA ARG A 28 3.94 10.46 2.05
C ARG A 28 2.66 11.25 2.28
N ALA A 29 1.54 10.82 1.69
CA ALA A 29 0.23 11.44 1.91
C ALA A 29 -0.24 11.29 3.37
N HIS A 30 0.01 10.14 3.98
CA HIS A 30 -0.22 9.91 5.42
C HIS A 30 0.60 10.87 6.29
N GLY A 31 1.89 11.03 5.98
CA GLY A 31 2.77 11.98 6.68
C GLY A 31 2.36 13.45 6.56
N LEU A 32 1.46 13.79 5.63
CA LEU A 32 0.82 15.11 5.54
C LEU A 32 -0.41 15.26 6.45
N GLY A 33 -0.74 14.24 7.26
CA GLY A 33 -1.86 14.24 8.20
C GLY A 33 -3.19 13.77 7.62
N HIS A 34 -3.18 13.11 6.46
CA HIS A 34 -4.39 12.62 5.81
C HIS A 34 -4.61 11.12 6.03
N ASP A 35 -5.87 10.72 6.19
CA ASP A 35 -6.26 9.31 6.22
C ASP A 35 -6.14 8.70 4.81
N VAL A 36 -5.32 7.66 4.73
CA VAL A 36 -5.02 6.91 3.49
C VAL A 36 -5.06 5.40 3.72
N LEU A 37 -5.70 4.94 4.81
CA LEU A 37 -5.73 3.54 5.20
C LEU A 37 -6.25 2.65 4.05
N ALA A 38 -7.33 3.07 3.40
CA ALA A 38 -7.92 2.31 2.30
C ALA A 38 -6.90 2.08 1.16
N GLN A 39 -6.07 3.08 0.86
CA GLN A 39 -5.06 3.05 -0.18
C GLN A 39 -3.84 2.20 0.23
N HIS A 40 -3.43 2.25 1.50
CA HIS A 40 -2.41 1.33 2.03
C HIS A 40 -2.86 -0.12 1.97
N LEU A 41 -4.09 -0.43 2.39
CA LEU A 41 -4.65 -1.78 2.31
C LEU A 41 -4.71 -2.27 0.87
N ALA A 42 -5.06 -1.41 -0.09
CA ALA A 42 -5.08 -1.77 -1.50
C ALA A 42 -3.67 -2.12 -2.01
N ALA A 43 -2.65 -1.33 -1.66
CA ALA A 43 -1.27 -1.61 -2.03
C ALA A 43 -0.76 -2.93 -1.41
N HIS A 44 -1.06 -3.19 -0.13
CA HIS A 44 -0.69 -4.46 0.52
C HIS A 44 -1.38 -5.68 -0.11
N ARG A 45 -2.66 -5.57 -0.46
CA ARG A 45 -3.36 -6.66 -1.17
C ARG A 45 -2.73 -6.95 -2.53
N GLY A 46 -2.32 -5.91 -3.26
CA GLY A 46 -1.58 -6.06 -4.51
C GLY A 46 -0.25 -6.79 -4.33
N MET A 47 0.55 -6.37 -3.34
CA MET A 47 1.82 -7.01 -2.99
C MET A 47 1.64 -8.47 -2.53
N LEU A 48 0.61 -8.75 -1.72
CA LEU A 48 0.28 -10.09 -1.28
C LEU A 48 -0.06 -10.99 -2.47
N ARG A 49 -0.95 -10.54 -3.36
CA ARG A 49 -1.34 -11.29 -4.57
C ARG A 49 -0.13 -11.59 -5.45
N ALA A 50 0.77 -10.63 -5.62
CA ALA A 50 2.01 -10.82 -6.37
C ALA A 50 2.96 -11.83 -5.68
N ALA A 51 3.08 -11.76 -4.35
CA ALA A 51 3.91 -12.69 -3.58
C ALA A 51 3.38 -14.13 -3.64
N VAL A 52 2.05 -14.31 -3.53
CA VAL A 52 1.39 -15.62 -3.65
C VAL A 52 1.59 -16.19 -5.05
N ARG A 53 1.34 -15.40 -6.11
CA ARG A 53 1.53 -15.83 -7.50
C ARG A 53 2.99 -16.16 -7.84
N GLY A 54 3.93 -15.42 -7.26
CA GLY A 54 5.36 -15.66 -7.45
C GLY A 54 5.94 -16.75 -6.55
N CYS A 55 5.11 -17.49 -5.80
CA CYS A 55 5.53 -18.52 -4.84
C CYS A 55 6.61 -18.01 -3.86
N ARG A 56 6.45 -16.80 -3.32
CA ARG A 56 7.38 -16.15 -2.37
C ARG A 56 6.78 -16.17 -0.95
N PRO A 57 6.80 -17.31 -0.24
CA PRO A 57 6.05 -17.49 1.01
C PRO A 57 6.45 -16.49 2.09
N GLY A 58 7.75 -16.19 2.25
CA GLY A 58 8.21 -15.18 3.21
C GLY A 58 7.59 -13.80 2.97
N LYS A 59 7.52 -13.36 1.69
CA LYS A 59 6.88 -12.09 1.34
C LYS A 59 5.37 -12.13 1.56
N ALA A 60 4.72 -13.26 1.29
CA ALA A 60 3.29 -13.40 1.55
C ALA A 60 2.97 -13.28 3.05
N CYS A 61 3.74 -13.94 3.91
CA CYS A 61 3.60 -13.82 5.37
C CYS A 61 3.82 -12.39 5.85
N THR A 62 4.85 -11.70 5.35
CA THR A 62 5.09 -10.29 5.69
C THR A 62 3.91 -9.40 5.28
N GLN A 63 3.36 -9.58 4.08
CA GLN A 63 2.23 -8.75 3.63
C GLN A 63 0.95 -9.05 4.40
N LEU A 64 0.71 -10.30 4.80
CA LEU A 64 -0.39 -10.64 5.70
C LEU A 64 -0.24 -9.99 7.07
N PHE A 65 0.96 -10.06 7.67
CA PHE A 65 1.25 -9.40 8.94
C PHE A 65 0.99 -7.88 8.85
N LEU A 66 1.50 -7.22 7.81
CA LEU A 66 1.33 -5.78 7.62
C LEU A 66 -0.13 -5.40 7.38
N LEU A 67 -0.91 -6.20 6.65
CA LEU A 67 -2.36 -6.00 6.51
C LEU A 67 -3.08 -6.02 7.86
N VAL A 68 -2.73 -6.99 8.71
CA VAL A 68 -3.32 -7.11 10.05
C VAL A 68 -2.93 -5.91 10.92
N MET A 69 -1.65 -5.51 10.90
CA MET A 69 -1.18 -4.34 11.65
C MET A 69 -1.88 -3.06 11.19
N ALA A 70 -1.96 -2.80 9.88
CA ALA A 70 -2.66 -1.64 9.34
C ALA A 70 -4.14 -1.60 9.79
N TYR A 71 -4.83 -2.74 9.76
CA TYR A 71 -6.22 -2.80 10.22
C TYR A 71 -6.39 -2.53 11.72
N LEU A 72 -5.43 -2.93 12.56
CA LEU A 72 -5.52 -2.79 14.02
C LEU A 72 -5.09 -1.41 14.51
N PHE A 73 -4.08 -0.80 13.88
CA PHE A 73 -3.40 0.39 14.40
C PHE A 73 -3.71 1.69 13.66
N GLU A 74 -4.23 1.64 12.42
CA GLU A 74 -4.58 2.83 11.64
C GLU A 74 -6.09 3.13 11.66
N ARG A 75 -6.81 2.59 12.65
CA ARG A 75 -8.22 2.88 12.92
C ARG A 75 -8.36 4.02 13.93
#